data_AF-A0A2M7E226-F1
#
_entry.id   AF-A0A2M7E226-F1
#
_cell.length_a   1.000
_cell.length_b   1.000
_cell.length_c   1.000
_cell.angle_alpha   90.00
_cell.angle_beta   90.00
_cell.angle_gamma   90.00
#
_symmetry.space_group_name_H-M   'P 1'
#
loop_
_entity.id
_entity.type
_entity.pdbx_description
1 polymer ?
#
loop_
_entity_poly.entity_id
_entity_poly.type
_entity_poly.pdbx_seq_one_letter_code
_entity_poly.pdbx_strand_id
1 'polypeptide(L)'
;MINYTKFSILFFSLSIPIIIAVFWLNYSWLILLAFILLFITGLVLGSIKICSNFYIKTICRGFANKNAISITFDDGPNQNITPKI
;
A
#
# COMPACT_ATOMS: atom_id res chain seq x y z
N MET A 1 7.47 -7.94 -5.96
CA MET A 1 6.83 -7.12 -4.93
C MET A 1 5.61 -6.47 -5.54
N ILE A 2 4.43 -6.74 -4.98
CA ILE A 2 3.18 -6.10 -5.41
C ILE A 2 3.23 -4.66 -4.90
N ASN A 3 3.05 -3.70 -5.79
CA ASN A 3 2.89 -2.29 -5.43
C ASN A 3 1.43 -1.89 -5.62
N TYR A 4 1.07 -0.73 -5.09
CA TYR A 4 -0.29 -0.18 -5.15
C TYR A 4 -0.85 -0.21 -6.57
N THR A 5 -0.07 0.21 -7.57
CA THR A 5 -0.53 0.23 -8.97
C THR A 5 -0.93 -1.16 -9.47
N LYS A 6 -0.07 -2.17 -9.30
CA LYS A 6 -0.37 -3.54 -9.75
C LYS A 6 -1.52 -4.17 -8.97
N PHE A 7 -1.59 -3.90 -7.66
CA PHE A 7 -2.68 -4.34 -6.80
C PHE A 7 -4.01 -3.76 -7.26
N SER A 8 -4.07 -2.45 -7.46
CA SER A 8 -5.29 -1.76 -7.91
C SER A 8 -5.70 -2.22 -9.30
N ILE A 9 -4.77 -2.37 -10.26
CA ILE A 9 -5.09 -2.89 -11.60
C ILE A 9 -5.73 -4.28 -11.52
N LEU A 10 -5.18 -5.18 -10.69
CA LEU A 10 -5.74 -6.51 -10.49
C LEU A 10 -7.16 -6.47 -9.92
N PHE A 11 -7.41 -5.66 -8.89
CA PHE A 11 -8.73 -5.57 -8.29
C PHE A 11 -9.75 -4.88 -9.20
N PHE A 12 -9.36 -3.84 -9.94
CA PHE A 12 -10.24 -3.20 -10.92
C PHE A 12 -10.55 -4.11 -12.11
N SER A 13 -9.61 -4.92 -12.57
CA SER A 13 -9.91 -5.88 -13.64
C SER A 13 -10.86 -6.98 -13.17
N LEU A 14 -10.71 -7.45 -11.92
CA LEU A 14 -11.59 -8.45 -11.31
C LEU A 14 -12.96 -7.89 -10.90
N SER A 15 -13.12 -6.59 -10.68
CA SER A 15 -14.41 -6.03 -10.30
C SER A 15 -15.45 -6.15 -11.42
N ILE A 16 -15.03 -6.08 -12.69
CA ILE A 16 -15.93 -6.16 -13.85
C ILE A 16 -16.76 -7.46 -13.85
N PRO A 17 -16.15 -8.67 -13.85
CA PRO A 17 -16.93 -9.91 -13.83
C PRO A 17 -17.76 -10.10 -12.56
N ILE A 18 -17.29 -9.60 -11.40
CA ILE A 18 -18.05 -9.68 -10.14
C ILE A 18 -19.31 -8.82 -10.20
N ILE A 19 -19.21 -7.61 -10.74
CA ILE A 19 -20.36 -6.73 -10.97
C ILE A 19 -21.33 -7.41 -11.94
N ILE A 20 -20.83 -8.02 -13.02
CA ILE A 20 -21.68 -8.76 -13.96
C ILE A 20 -22.44 -9.90 -13.25
N ALA A 21 -21.74 -10.69 -12.44
CA ALA A 21 -22.34 -11.80 -11.71
C ALA A 21 -23.43 -11.35 -10.74
N VAL A 22 -23.19 -10.28 -9.98
CA VAL A 22 -24.17 -9.79 -8.98
C VAL A 22 -25.41 -9.22 -9.65
N PHE A 23 -25.26 -8.39 -10.69
CA PHE A 23 -26.39 -7.68 -11.28
C PHE A 23 -27.14 -8.45 -12.38
N TRP A 24 -26.46 -9.28 -13.18
CA TRP A 24 -27.08 -9.99 -14.31
C TRP A 24 -27.30 -11.48 -14.03
N LEU A 25 -26.52 -12.09 -13.14
CA LEU A 25 -26.64 -13.50 -12.79
C LEU A 25 -27.27 -13.71 -11.40
N ASN A 26 -27.77 -12.64 -10.77
CA ASN A 26 -28.43 -12.65 -9.46
C ASN A 26 -27.58 -13.29 -8.34
N TYR A 27 -26.26 -13.18 -8.39
CA TYR A 27 -25.40 -13.61 -7.28
C TYR A 27 -25.60 -12.71 -6.05
N SER A 28 -25.35 -13.27 -4.87
CA SER A 28 -25.52 -12.55 -3.61
C SER A 28 -24.63 -11.30 -3.52
N TRP A 29 -25.21 -10.19 -3.08
CA TRP A 29 -24.51 -8.94 -2.76
C TRP A 29 -23.39 -9.11 -1.72
N LEU A 30 -23.45 -10.18 -0.90
CA LEU A 30 -22.39 -10.51 0.05
C LEU A 30 -21.05 -10.77 -0.65
N ILE A 31 -21.05 -11.26 -1.89
CA ILE A 31 -19.82 -11.49 -2.66
C ILE A 31 -19.17 -10.15 -3.01
N LEU A 32 -19.96 -9.15 -3.41
CA LEU A 32 -19.45 -7.81 -3.69
C LEU A 32 -18.89 -7.16 -2.41
N LEU A 33 -19.61 -7.29 -1.29
CA LEU A 33 -19.14 -6.79 0.00
C LEU A 33 -17.82 -7.44 0.42
N ALA A 34 -17.72 -8.77 0.33
CA ALA A 34 -16.50 -9.52 0.65
C ALA A 34 -15.33 -9.09 -0.25
N PHE A 35 -15.58 -8.86 -1.54
CA PHE A 35 -14.57 -8.37 -2.48
C PHE A 35 -14.05 -6.98 -2.11
N ILE A 36 -14.95 -6.04 -1.75
CA ILE A 36 -14.58 -4.70 -1.30
C ILE A 36 -13.75 -4.76 -0.01
N LEU A 37 -14.17 -5.58 0.97
CA LEU A 37 -13.43 -5.76 2.22
C LEU A 37 -12.04 -6.36 1.98
N LEU A 38 -11.91 -7.31 1.05
CA LEU A 38 -10.63 -7.88 0.66
C LEU A 38 -9.70 -6.83 0.05
N PHE A 39 -10.22 -5.97 -0.82
CA PHE A 39 -9.45 -4.86 -1.39
C PHE A 39 -8.94 -3.91 -0.30
N ILE A 40 -9.83 -3.46 0.60
CA ILE A 40 -9.48 -2.57 1.72
C ILE A 40 -8.45 -3.21 2.63
N THR A 41 -8.59 -4.51 2.92
CA THR A 41 -7.62 -5.25 3.75
C THR A 41 -6.22 -5.18 3.14
N GLY A 42 -6.10 -5.35 1.82
CA GLY A 42 -4.80 -5.20 1.15
C GLY A 42 -4.23 -3.79 1.26
N LEU A 43 -5.07 -2.75 1.16
CA LEU A 43 -4.65 -1.36 1.39
C LEU A 43 -4.14 -1.16 2.82
N VAL A 44 -4.90 -1.62 3.82
CA VAL A 44 -4.52 -1.53 5.24
C VAL A 44 -3.19 -2.24 5.51
N LEU A 45 -3.01 -3.46 4.99
CA LEU A 45 -1.75 -4.19 5.13
C LEU A 45 -0.57 -3.44 4.47
N GLY A 46 -0.81 -2.79 3.33
CA GLY A 46 0.17 -1.91 2.68
C GLY A 46 0.54 -0.70 3.55
N SER A 47 -0.42 -0.14 4.30
CA SER A 47 -0.22 1.01 5.18
C SER A 47 0.49 0.65 6.48
N ILE A 48 0.24 -0.54 7.04
CA ILE A 48 0.84 -0.99 8.31
C ILE A 48 2.36 -1.18 8.16
N LYS A 49 2.84 -1.62 6.99
CA LYS A 49 4.26 -1.96 6.78
C LYS A 49 4.86 -1.13 5.65
N ILE A 50 5.43 0.02 5.99
CA ILE A 50 6.09 0.91 5.02
C ILE A 50 7.18 0.20 4.19
N CYS A 51 7.90 -0.73 4.82
CA CYS A 51 8.94 -1.56 4.20
C CYS A 51 8.43 -2.56 3.15
N SER A 52 7.12 -2.73 3.02
CA SER A 52 6.52 -3.48 1.91
C SER A 52 6.77 -2.78 0.57
N ASN A 53 7.14 -1.50 0.60
CA ASN A 53 7.23 -0.61 -0.56
C ASN A 53 5.95 -0.58 -1.41
N PHE A 54 4.81 -0.81 -0.77
CA PHE A 54 3.53 -0.95 -1.44
C PHE A 54 3.10 0.37 -2.09
N TYR A 55 3.07 1.45 -1.30
CA TYR A 55 2.72 2.79 -1.80
C TYR A 55 3.92 3.54 -2.35
N ILE A 56 5.03 3.53 -1.61
CA ILE A 56 6.24 4.27 -1.92
C ILE A 56 7.46 3.38 -1.77
N LYS A 57 8.50 3.60 -2.56
CA LYS A 57 9.78 2.91 -2.36
C LYS A 57 10.46 3.47 -1.11
N THR A 58 10.95 2.58 -0.26
CA THR A 58 11.59 2.89 1.02
C THR A 58 12.87 2.10 1.21
N ILE A 59 13.73 2.65 2.06
CA ILE A 59 14.98 2.01 2.49
C ILE A 59 14.76 1.58 3.94
N CYS A 60 14.56 0.29 4.17
CA CYS A 60 14.37 -0.26 5.53
C CYS A 60 15.57 -1.05 6.06
N ARG A 61 16.65 -1.10 5.30
CA ARG A 61 17.91 -1.72 5.72
C ARG A 61 19.07 -1.08 4.95
N GLY A 62 20.19 -0.90 5.64
CA GLY A 62 21.44 -0.45 5.03
C GLY A 62 22.05 -1.52 4.11
N PHE A 63 23.05 -1.12 3.34
CA PHE A 63 23.82 -2.03 2.51
C PHE A 63 24.81 -2.83 3.38
N ALA A 64 24.68 -4.16 3.40
CA ALA A 64 25.48 -5.04 4.27
C ALA A 64 27.00 -4.95 4.03
N ASN A 65 27.43 -4.47 2.87
CA ASN A 65 28.84 -4.44 2.46
C ASN A 65 29.52 -3.09 2.71
N LYS A 66 28.86 -2.17 3.43
CA LYS A 66 29.39 -0.85 3.78
C LYS A 66 29.10 -0.55 5.24
N ASN A 67 30.13 -0.15 5.99
CA ASN A 67 29.97 0.40 7.34
C ASN A 67 29.42 1.83 7.22
N ALA A 68 28.13 1.94 6.92
CA ALA A 68 27.43 3.20 6.73
C ALA A 68 26.12 3.22 7.51
N ILE A 69 25.79 4.38 8.08
CA ILE A 69 24.54 4.64 8.78
C ILE A 69 23.75 5.64 7.94
N SER A 70 22.45 5.39 7.78
CA SER A 70 21.51 6.36 7.17
C SER A 70 20.69 7.00 8.29
N ILE A 71 20.77 8.32 8.38
CA ILE A 71 20.01 9.12 9.34
C ILE A 71 18.87 9.79 8.57
N THR A 72 17.65 9.70 9.10
CA THR A 72 16.46 10.32 8.53
C THR A 72 15.77 11.20 9.58
N PHE A 73 15.17 12.29 9.14
CA PHE A 73 14.39 13.20 9.96
C PHE A 73 12.92 13.12 9.50
N ASP A 74 12.01 12.78 10.41
CA ASP A 74 10.58 12.61 10.11
C ASP A 74 9.81 13.93 10.26
N ASP A 75 10.26 14.78 11.18
CA ASP A 75 9.63 16.06 11.48
C ASP A 75 10.04 17.17 10.50
N GLY A 76 9.11 18.11 10.30
CA GLY A 76 9.40 19.36 9.60
C GLY A 76 10.44 20.22 10.33
N PRO A 77 11.12 21.12 9.62
CA PRO A 77 12.19 21.91 10.20
C PRO A 77 11.67 22.84 11.31
N ASN A 78 12.22 22.71 12.50
CA ASN A 78 12.09 23.72 13.55
C ASN A 78 12.98 24.91 13.18
N GLN A 79 12.37 26.09 13.04
CA GLN A 79 13.06 27.30 12.59
C GLN A 79 14.30 27.68 13.43
N ASN A 80 14.34 27.33 14.71
CA ASN A 80 15.41 27.72 15.64
C ASN A 80 16.47 26.63 15.84
N ILE A 81 16.13 25.38 15.58
CA ILE A 81 16.96 24.21 15.91
C ILE A 81 17.50 23.55 14.63
N THR A 82 16.64 23.29 13.64
CA THR A 82 17.04 22.56 12.42
C THR A 82 18.16 23.23 11.63
N PRO A 83 18.27 24.57 11.54
CA PRO A 83 19.42 25.21 10.87
C PRO A 83 20.78 24.98 11.55
N LYS A 84 20.82 24.44 12.77
CA LYS A 84 22.04 24.25 13.57
C LYS A 84 22.56 22.80 13.54
N ILE A 85 21.81 21.89 12.92
CA ILE A 85 22.11 20.45 12.84
C ILE A 85 22.65 20.13 11.45
#